data_AF-A0AAW0D4Q3-F1
#
_entry.id   AF-A0AAW0D4Q3-F1
#
_cell.length_a   1.000
_cell.length_b   1.000
_cell.length_c   1.000
_cell.angle_alpha   90.00
_cell.angle_beta   90.00
_cell.angle_gamma   90.00
#
_symmetry.space_group_name_H-M   'P 1'
#
loop_
_entity.id
_entity.type
_entity.pdbx_description
1 polymer ?
#
loop_
_entity_poly.entity_id
_entity_poly.type
_entity_poly.pdbx_seq_one_letter_code
_entity_poly.pdbx_strand_id
1 'polypeptide(L)'
;MLHWCSKIPVDFGHVTDASIRRDWGFEFIPTEGQVSVVIQILLNFLPLELVDIIIDQAQYWCRIRFKRRGQGIANARNAVGKSAATCYLTTPRIPAQARVRAVLFLIKSNDQGWLPPSPIDAPVHYSDHDVHSAWSWFEAMIIRQSEEHPNMPSWLGSATSQTDSDDRIGIEMSEEHLIAENVVLVGPSPKRWYLTSNVQAQIYDSEQAVFWFRDSHCAEEADLRWGRRNAREFVELLKPGDRITLVARAKYAGWENGVKCAAVEVFYSV
;
A
#
# COMPACT_ATOMS: atom_id res chain seq x y z
N MET A 1 23.43 -1.53 20.86
CA MET A 1 22.19 -0.74 20.94
C MET A 1 22.45 0.57 20.21
N LEU A 2 22.35 0.54 18.89
CA LEU A 2 22.70 1.66 18.00
C LEU A 2 21.44 2.06 17.24
N HIS A 3 21.09 3.34 17.36
CA HIS A 3 20.03 3.99 16.61
C HIS A 3 20.34 3.95 15.11
N TRP A 4 19.54 3.22 14.34
CA TRP A 4 19.41 3.42 12.90
C TRP A 4 18.02 4.00 12.64
N CYS A 5 17.90 5.30 12.86
CA CYS A 5 16.86 6.09 12.20
C CYS A 5 17.39 6.38 10.80
N SER A 6 17.20 5.46 9.86
CA SER A 6 17.49 5.71 8.46
C SER A 6 16.36 6.57 7.88
N LYS A 7 16.38 7.87 8.17
CA LYS A 7 16.03 8.86 7.15
C LYS A 7 17.20 8.85 6.15
N ILE A 8 17.32 7.79 5.36
CA ILE A 8 18.17 7.83 4.18
C ILE A 8 17.44 8.75 3.20
N PRO A 9 18.06 9.84 2.74
CA PRO A 9 17.55 10.55 1.57
C PRO A 9 17.65 9.55 0.43
N VAL A 10 16.52 8.94 0.08
CA VAL A 10 16.48 8.04 -1.07
C VAL A 10 16.63 8.93 -2.28
N ASP A 11 17.82 8.94 -2.85
CA ASP A 11 18.06 9.53 -4.15
C ASP A 11 17.11 8.83 -5.14
N PHE A 12 16.08 9.54 -5.59
CA PHE A 12 14.92 9.00 -6.31
C PHE A 12 15.23 8.56 -7.76
N GLY A 13 16.50 8.45 -8.11
CA GLY A 13 16.97 7.87 -9.36
C GLY A 13 17.00 6.35 -9.32
N HIS A 14 16.07 5.71 -10.04
CA HIS A 14 16.09 4.28 -10.39
C HIS A 14 16.07 3.29 -9.21
N VAL A 15 15.08 3.42 -8.33
CA VAL A 15 14.84 2.42 -7.30
C VAL A 15 14.12 1.21 -7.92
N THR A 16 14.87 0.16 -8.24
CA THR A 16 14.31 -1.11 -8.72
C THR A 16 13.76 -1.94 -7.55
N ASP A 17 12.77 -2.80 -7.83
CA ASP A 17 12.25 -3.80 -6.88
C ASP A 17 13.38 -4.60 -6.19
N ALA A 18 14.50 -4.82 -6.88
CA ALA A 18 15.67 -5.51 -6.35
C ALA A 18 16.54 -4.67 -5.39
N SER A 19 16.67 -3.36 -5.62
CA SER A 19 17.44 -2.47 -4.72
C SER A 19 16.69 -2.25 -3.42
N ILE A 20 15.37 -2.02 -3.48
CA ILE A 20 14.50 -1.97 -2.29
C ILE A 20 14.69 -3.26 -1.48
N ARG A 21 14.54 -4.42 -2.10
CA ARG A 21 14.66 -5.68 -1.36
C ARG A 21 16.02 -5.87 -0.69
N ARG A 22 17.11 -5.44 -1.33
CA ARG A 22 18.45 -5.49 -0.72
C ARG A 22 18.55 -4.56 0.48
N ASP A 23 18.08 -3.33 0.35
CA ASP A 23 18.14 -2.32 1.41
C ASP A 23 17.29 -2.71 2.63
N TRP A 24 16.21 -3.46 2.41
CA TRP A 24 15.29 -3.93 3.44
C TRP A 24 15.53 -5.38 3.89
N GLY A 25 16.58 -6.07 3.42
CA GLY A 25 16.93 -7.42 3.87
C GLY A 25 16.08 -8.56 3.28
N PHE A 26 15.24 -8.30 2.28
CA PHE A 26 14.35 -9.28 1.62
C PHE A 26 14.96 -9.86 0.33
N GLU A 27 16.26 -10.12 0.31
CA GLU A 27 16.98 -10.65 -0.86
C GLU A 27 16.50 -12.05 -1.25
N PHE A 28 16.07 -12.84 -0.26
CA PHE A 28 15.44 -14.14 -0.46
C PHE A 28 14.02 -14.15 0.10
N ILE A 29 13.07 -14.68 -0.68
CA ILE A 29 11.66 -14.77 -0.30
C ILE A 29 11.28 -16.26 -0.24
N PRO A 30 11.16 -16.86 0.94
CA PRO A 30 10.84 -18.27 1.08
C PRO A 30 9.40 -18.58 0.68
N THR A 31 9.19 -19.78 0.14
CA THR A 31 7.85 -20.38 0.04
C THR A 31 7.40 -20.96 1.37
N GLU A 32 6.10 -21.20 1.56
CA GLU A 32 5.56 -21.82 2.78
C GLU A 32 6.21 -23.18 3.09
N GLY A 33 6.48 -23.98 2.04
CA GLY A 33 7.21 -25.24 2.17
C GLY A 33 8.65 -25.05 2.64
N GLN A 34 9.35 -24.02 2.16
CA GLN A 34 10.72 -23.72 2.61
C GLN A 34 10.74 -23.26 4.07
N VAL A 35 9.82 -22.37 4.47
CA VAL A 35 9.68 -21.96 5.87
C VAL A 35 9.40 -23.17 6.76
N SER A 36 8.48 -24.04 6.35
CA SER A 36 8.14 -25.26 7.10
C SER A 36 9.34 -26.20 7.27
N VAL A 37 10.14 -26.39 6.21
CA VAL A 37 11.36 -27.23 6.27
C VAL A 37 12.39 -26.62 7.23
N VAL A 38 12.62 -25.30 7.17
CA VAL A 38 13.57 -24.64 8.07
C VAL A 38 13.11 -24.73 9.53
N ILE A 39 11.81 -24.51 9.79
CA ILE A 39 11.22 -24.69 11.13
C ILE A 39 11.45 -26.12 11.63
N GLN A 40 11.15 -27.14 10.81
CA GLN A 40 11.36 -28.54 11.19
C GLN A 40 12.83 -28.86 11.48
N ILE A 41 13.76 -28.30 10.72
CA ILE A 41 15.20 -28.47 10.97
C ILE A 41 15.58 -27.85 12.32
N LEU A 42 15.16 -26.60 12.58
CA LEU A 42 15.50 -25.89 13.80
C LEU A 42 14.90 -26.53 15.06
N LEU A 43 13.68 -27.08 14.96
CA LEU A 43 13.00 -27.78 16.05
C LEU A 43 13.73 -29.05 16.51
N ASN A 44 14.66 -29.60 15.71
CA ASN A 44 15.53 -30.70 16.17
C ASN A 44 16.59 -30.25 17.18
N PHE A 45 16.84 -28.94 17.27
CA PHE A 45 17.93 -28.38 18.08
C PHE A 45 17.46 -27.37 19.11
N LEU A 46 16.28 -26.77 18.91
CA LEU A 46 15.79 -25.64 19.69
C LEU A 46 14.30 -25.82 20.07
N PRO A 47 13.87 -25.31 21.23
CA PRO A 47 12.46 -25.22 21.58
C PRO A 47 11.73 -24.24 20.64
N LEU A 48 10.41 -24.45 20.46
CA LEU A 48 9.58 -23.71 19.51
C LEU A 48 9.69 -22.19 19.67
N GLU A 49 9.75 -21.70 20.91
CA GLU A 49 9.83 -20.27 21.19
C GLU A 49 11.10 -19.63 20.61
N LEU A 50 12.23 -20.34 20.63
CA LEU A 50 13.47 -19.87 20.03
C LEU A 50 13.43 -19.97 18.50
N VAL A 51 12.79 -21.01 17.96
CA VAL A 51 12.60 -21.13 16.51
C VAL A 51 11.77 -19.97 15.98
N ASP A 52 10.65 -19.65 16.64
CA ASP A 52 9.80 -18.52 16.27
C ASP A 52 10.57 -17.19 16.30
N ILE A 53 11.37 -16.96 17.35
CA ILE A 53 12.22 -15.77 17.45
C ILE A 53 13.24 -15.73 16.30
N ILE A 54 13.89 -16.85 15.98
CA ILE A 54 14.89 -16.91 14.90
C ILE A 54 14.25 -16.61 13.55
N ILE A 55 13.12 -17.24 13.23
CA ILE A 55 12.41 -17.03 11.95
C ILE A 55 11.95 -15.57 11.84
N ASP A 56 11.43 -14.99 12.93
CA ASP A 56 10.94 -13.62 12.95
C ASP A 56 12.09 -12.59 12.83
N GLN A 57 13.19 -12.79 13.57
CA GLN A 57 14.37 -11.92 13.52
C GLN A 57 15.12 -12.01 12.19
N ALA A 58 15.14 -13.20 11.57
CA ALA A 58 15.70 -13.39 10.24
C ALA A 58 14.80 -12.86 9.12
N GLN A 59 13.60 -12.36 9.45
CA GLN A 59 12.56 -11.95 8.49
C GLN A 59 12.30 -13.02 7.43
N TYR A 60 12.39 -14.30 7.82
CA TYR A 60 12.28 -15.44 6.93
C TYR A 60 10.79 -15.77 6.70
N TRP A 61 10.11 -14.85 6.02
CA TRP A 61 8.66 -14.83 5.88
C TRP A 61 8.19 -15.14 4.48
N CYS A 62 7.06 -15.80 4.38
CA CYS A 62 6.37 -16.01 3.12
C CYS A 62 5.83 -14.70 2.57
N ARG A 63 5.56 -14.68 1.26
CA ARG A 63 5.07 -13.48 0.58
C ARG A 63 3.99 -13.80 -0.44
N ILE A 64 2.93 -12.99 -0.41
CA ILE A 64 2.00 -12.86 -1.53
C ILE A 64 2.27 -11.55 -2.24
N ARG A 65 2.47 -11.61 -3.55
CA ARG A 65 2.58 -10.45 -4.42
C ARG A 65 1.38 -10.38 -5.34
N PHE A 66 0.74 -9.23 -5.37
CA PHE A 66 -0.30 -8.95 -6.34
C PHE A 66 0.05 -7.68 -7.11
N LYS A 67 0.01 -7.76 -8.44
CA LYS A 67 0.40 -6.67 -9.34
C LYS A 67 -0.70 -6.41 -10.35
N ARG A 68 -0.92 -5.13 -10.66
CA ARG A 68 -1.74 -4.67 -11.77
C ARG A 68 -0.89 -3.77 -12.67
N ARG A 69 -1.02 -3.98 -13.99
CA ARG A 69 -0.53 -3.07 -15.02
C ARG A 69 -1.73 -2.44 -15.75
N GLY A 70 -1.49 -1.32 -16.41
CA GLY A 70 -2.49 -0.61 -17.19
C GLY A 70 -2.99 0.65 -16.50
N GLN A 71 -3.53 1.56 -17.31
CA GLN A 71 -3.81 2.94 -16.89
C GLN A 71 -5.04 3.02 -15.95
N GLY A 72 -4.80 3.45 -14.71
CA GLY A 72 -5.84 3.87 -13.78
C GLY A 72 -5.85 5.39 -13.68
N ILE A 73 -7.03 6.00 -13.69
CA ILE A 73 -7.14 7.45 -13.60
C ILE A 73 -8.13 7.80 -12.50
N ALA A 74 -7.75 8.68 -11.57
CA ALA A 74 -8.68 9.41 -10.72
C ALA A 74 -8.75 10.86 -11.22
N ASN A 75 -9.83 11.21 -11.93
CA ASN A 75 -9.95 12.49 -12.65
C ASN A 75 -10.82 13.49 -11.88
N ALA A 76 -10.20 14.29 -11.01
CA ALA A 76 -10.93 15.34 -10.29
C ALA A 76 -11.26 16.56 -11.18
N ARG A 77 -10.64 16.66 -12.36
CA ARG A 77 -10.90 17.73 -13.34
C ARG A 77 -12.35 17.74 -13.81
N ASN A 78 -12.94 16.58 -14.03
CA ASN A 78 -14.30 16.45 -14.54
C ASN A 78 -15.30 15.93 -13.49
N ALA A 79 -14.83 15.49 -12.31
CA ALA A 79 -15.67 14.95 -11.27
C ALA A 79 -16.58 16.00 -10.61
N VAL A 80 -17.83 15.62 -10.35
CA VAL A 80 -18.77 16.39 -9.52
C VAL A 80 -18.20 16.54 -8.11
N GLY A 81 -18.17 17.75 -7.56
CA GLY A 81 -17.51 18.04 -6.28
C GLY A 81 -15.98 18.16 -6.36
N LYS A 82 -15.39 18.01 -7.56
CA LYS A 82 -13.96 18.16 -7.82
C LYS A 82 -13.12 17.25 -6.93
N SER A 83 -13.56 16.02 -6.73
CA SER A 83 -12.80 14.98 -6.02
C SER A 83 -13.09 13.64 -6.69
N ALA A 84 -12.03 12.90 -6.97
CA ALA A 84 -12.11 11.60 -7.60
C ALA A 84 -11.31 10.57 -6.80
N ALA A 85 -11.81 9.34 -6.80
CA ALA A 85 -11.11 8.20 -6.25
C ALA A 85 -11.29 7.00 -7.19
N THR A 86 -10.23 6.21 -7.32
CA THR A 86 -10.24 5.01 -8.15
C THR A 86 -9.60 3.88 -7.38
N CYS A 87 -10.35 2.80 -7.18
CA CYS A 87 -9.80 1.56 -6.65
C CYS A 87 -8.88 0.94 -7.72
N TYR A 88 -7.57 1.10 -7.55
CA TYR A 88 -6.62 0.65 -8.54
C TYR A 88 -6.32 -0.84 -8.40
N LEU A 89 -6.12 -1.35 -7.19
CA LEU A 89 -5.69 -2.73 -7.00
C LEU A 89 -6.25 -3.27 -5.70
N THR A 90 -6.76 -4.50 -5.72
CA THR A 90 -7.14 -5.23 -4.51
C THR A 90 -6.43 -6.58 -4.49
N THR A 91 -5.77 -6.91 -3.37
CA THR A 91 -5.08 -8.19 -3.22
C THR A 91 -6.04 -9.38 -3.17
N PRO A 92 -5.53 -10.60 -3.41
CA PRO A 92 -6.18 -11.83 -2.97
C PRO A 92 -6.38 -11.82 -1.45
N ARG A 93 -7.13 -12.80 -0.96
CA ARG A 93 -7.30 -12.99 0.49
C ARG A 93 -5.97 -13.37 1.12
N ILE A 94 -5.69 -12.80 2.28
CA ILE A 94 -4.59 -13.24 3.13
C ILE A 94 -4.84 -14.70 3.56
N PRO A 95 -3.84 -15.61 3.50
CA PRO A 95 -4.01 -17.02 3.80
C PRO A 95 -4.53 -17.27 5.22
N ALA A 96 -5.24 -18.38 5.41
CA ALA A 96 -5.88 -18.73 6.67
C ALA A 96 -4.92 -18.79 7.88
N GLN A 97 -3.68 -19.21 7.65
CA GLN A 97 -2.65 -19.39 8.68
C GLN A 97 -1.68 -18.19 8.78
N ALA A 98 -1.85 -17.17 7.93
CA ALA A 98 -0.91 -16.08 7.83
C ALA A 98 -1.01 -15.11 9.01
N ARG A 99 0.11 -14.91 9.70
CA ARG A 99 0.32 -13.75 10.59
C ARG A 99 1.10 -12.68 9.83
N VAL A 100 0.41 -11.63 9.41
CA VAL A 100 1.03 -10.52 8.64
C VAL A 100 2.11 -9.82 9.48
N ARG A 101 3.25 -9.58 8.83
CA ARG A 101 4.45 -8.94 9.40
C ARG A 101 4.78 -7.62 8.71
N ALA A 102 4.56 -7.54 7.40
CA ALA A 102 4.77 -6.32 6.66
C ALA A 102 3.91 -6.24 5.39
N VAL A 103 3.76 -5.02 4.88
CA VAL A 103 3.11 -4.73 3.60
C VAL A 103 3.98 -3.73 2.82
N LEU A 104 4.28 -4.06 1.57
CA LEU A 104 4.99 -3.17 0.64
C LEU A 104 4.04 -2.73 -0.46
N PHE A 105 3.95 -1.41 -0.66
CA PHE A 105 3.28 -0.81 -1.80
C PHE A 105 4.33 -0.31 -2.79
N LEU A 106 4.23 -0.76 -4.04
CA LEU A 106 5.02 -0.26 -5.15
C LEU A 106 4.07 0.42 -6.13
N ILE A 107 4.32 1.69 -6.44
CA ILE A 107 3.41 2.52 -7.22
C ILE A 107 4.20 3.23 -8.29
N LYS A 108 3.75 3.13 -9.54
CA LYS A 108 4.24 3.94 -10.65
C LYS A 108 3.12 4.83 -11.14
N SER A 109 3.29 6.14 -11.01
CA SER A 109 2.26 7.13 -11.29
C SER A 109 2.80 8.48 -11.67
N ASN A 110 1.93 9.32 -12.22
CA ASN A 110 2.18 10.72 -12.47
C ASN A 110 0.95 11.58 -12.14
N ASP A 111 1.19 12.88 -12.06
CA ASP A 111 0.17 13.90 -11.80
C ASP A 111 0.18 14.94 -12.92
N GLN A 112 -1.00 15.46 -13.27
CA GLN A 112 -1.17 16.50 -14.29
C GLN A 112 -1.83 17.78 -13.73
N GLY A 113 -1.80 17.99 -12.41
CA GLY A 113 -2.39 19.15 -11.75
C GLY A 113 -1.50 20.37 -11.57
N TRP A 114 -2.10 21.56 -11.73
CA TRP A 114 -1.45 22.87 -11.54
C TRP A 114 -2.18 23.79 -10.55
N LEU A 115 -3.49 23.59 -10.30
CA LEU A 115 -4.33 24.55 -9.55
C LEU A 115 -5.42 23.88 -8.70
N PRO A 116 -5.74 24.40 -7.49
CA PRO A 116 -5.08 25.53 -6.84
C PRO A 116 -3.65 25.17 -6.40
N PRO A 117 -2.75 26.16 -6.25
CA PRO A 117 -1.48 25.91 -5.59
C PRO A 117 -1.75 25.27 -4.24
N SER A 118 -0.93 24.29 -3.90
CA SER A 118 -1.11 23.59 -2.64
C SER A 118 -1.04 24.57 -1.46
N PRO A 119 -1.95 24.45 -0.47
CA PRO A 119 -1.93 25.27 0.73
C PRO A 119 -0.60 25.05 1.43
N ILE A 120 -0.20 26.04 2.24
CA ILE A 120 1.02 26.01 3.07
C ILE A 120 1.13 24.69 3.84
N ASP A 121 -0.02 24.10 4.19
CA ASP A 121 -0.11 22.88 4.99
C ASP A 121 -0.15 21.58 4.17
N ALA A 122 -0.24 21.59 2.84
CA ALA A 122 -0.34 20.36 2.04
C ALA A 122 0.89 19.46 2.23
N PRO A 123 0.75 18.11 2.13
CA PRO A 123 1.87 17.20 2.32
C PRO A 123 3.01 17.53 1.35
N VAL A 124 4.12 18.02 1.90
CA VAL A 124 5.31 18.41 1.16
C VAL A 124 6.14 17.18 0.84
N HIS A 125 6.48 16.99 -0.43
CA HIS A 125 7.66 16.24 -0.84
C HIS A 125 8.86 17.18 -0.74
N TYR A 126 9.81 16.84 0.12
CA TYR A 126 11.10 17.50 0.17
C TYR A 126 12.01 16.85 -0.88
N SER A 127 12.15 17.46 -2.05
CA SER A 127 13.35 17.26 -2.87
C SER A 127 14.37 18.34 -2.48
N ASP A 128 15.66 18.06 -2.63
CA ASP A 128 16.77 18.90 -2.13
C ASP A 128 16.69 20.39 -2.51
N HIS A 129 15.85 20.78 -3.48
CA HIS A 129 15.75 22.16 -3.97
C HIS A 129 14.34 22.72 -4.14
N ASP A 130 13.24 21.97 -3.94
CA ASP A 130 11.88 22.50 -4.09
C ASP A 130 10.84 21.80 -3.18
N VAL A 131 9.89 22.59 -2.67
CA VAL A 131 8.72 22.11 -1.91
C VAL A 131 7.58 21.87 -2.89
N HIS A 132 7.33 20.61 -3.23
CA HIS A 132 6.20 20.23 -4.08
C HIS A 132 5.11 19.56 -3.24
N SER A 133 3.88 19.98 -3.44
CA SER A 133 2.71 19.38 -2.81
C SER A 133 1.65 19.12 -3.87
N ALA A 134 1.18 17.88 -3.95
CA ALA A 134 0.21 17.44 -4.93
C ALA A 134 -1.17 17.27 -4.30
N TRP A 135 -2.21 17.60 -5.06
CA TRP A 135 -3.58 17.21 -4.73
C TRP A 135 -3.97 15.87 -5.36
N SER A 136 -2.97 15.03 -5.64
CA SER A 136 -3.17 13.62 -5.94
C SER A 136 -2.30 12.75 -5.03
N TRP A 137 -2.91 11.69 -4.49
CA TRP A 137 -2.28 10.84 -3.48
C TRP A 137 -2.86 9.43 -3.49
N PHE A 138 -2.26 8.58 -2.67
CA PHE A 138 -2.61 7.18 -2.53
C PHE A 138 -3.02 6.85 -1.10
N GLU A 139 -4.00 5.96 -0.98
CA GLU A 139 -4.50 5.44 0.29
C GLU A 139 -4.59 3.91 0.23
N ALA A 140 -4.42 3.26 1.39
CA ALA A 140 -4.67 1.85 1.59
C ALA A 140 -5.94 1.63 2.43
N MET A 141 -6.66 0.55 2.12
CA MET A 141 -7.88 0.14 2.83
C MET A 141 -7.84 -1.36 3.12
N ILE A 142 -8.37 -1.76 4.27
CA ILE A 142 -8.56 -3.16 4.64
C ILE A 142 -10.03 -3.52 4.39
N ILE A 143 -10.23 -4.53 3.54
CA ILE A 143 -11.53 -5.11 3.24
C ILE A 143 -11.63 -6.47 3.93
N ARG A 144 -12.58 -6.59 4.85
CA ARG A 144 -12.95 -7.83 5.51
C ARG A 144 -14.26 -8.36 4.94
N GLN A 145 -14.32 -9.64 4.65
CA GLN A 145 -15.57 -10.28 4.25
C GLN A 145 -16.48 -10.38 5.48
N SER A 146 -17.76 -10.01 5.32
CA SER A 146 -18.78 -10.26 6.34
C SER A 146 -19.45 -11.61 6.10
N GLU A 147 -19.81 -12.31 7.17
CA GLU A 147 -20.70 -13.48 7.08
C GLU A 147 -22.12 -13.06 6.65
N GLU A 148 -22.54 -11.84 7.02
CA GLU A 148 -23.85 -11.27 6.67
C GLU A 148 -23.92 -10.87 5.19
N HIS A 149 -22.77 -10.56 4.59
CA HIS A 149 -22.63 -10.15 3.18
C HIS A 149 -21.56 -11.01 2.51
N PRO A 150 -21.86 -12.30 2.24
CA PRO A 150 -20.88 -13.23 1.68
C PRO A 150 -20.51 -12.88 0.23
N ASN A 151 -21.39 -12.17 -0.47
CA ASN A 151 -21.21 -11.82 -1.87
C ASN A 151 -20.30 -10.60 -2.03
N MET A 152 -19.26 -10.79 -2.81
CA MET A 152 -18.29 -9.76 -3.18
C MET A 152 -18.96 -8.70 -4.06
N PRO A 153 -18.77 -7.40 -3.81
CA PRO A 153 -19.24 -6.38 -4.73
C PRO A 153 -18.65 -6.58 -6.12
N SER A 154 -19.45 -6.32 -7.16
CA SER A 154 -19.06 -6.51 -8.56
C SER A 154 -17.75 -5.77 -8.92
N TRP A 155 -17.55 -4.57 -8.38
CA TRP A 155 -16.33 -3.78 -8.58
C TRP A 155 -15.07 -4.45 -8.02
N LEU A 156 -15.19 -5.19 -6.92
CA LEU A 156 -14.05 -5.87 -6.28
C LEU A 156 -13.59 -7.07 -7.13
N GLY A 157 -14.51 -7.72 -7.86
CA GLY A 157 -14.16 -8.78 -8.81
C GLY A 157 -13.25 -8.29 -9.94
N SER A 158 -13.52 -7.09 -10.45
CA SER A 158 -12.67 -6.44 -11.46
C SER A 158 -11.32 -5.98 -10.90
N ALA A 159 -11.29 -5.47 -9.65
CA ALA A 159 -10.06 -5.01 -8.98
C ALA A 159 -9.12 -6.15 -8.53
N THR A 160 -9.63 -7.38 -8.45
CA THR A 160 -8.89 -8.58 -8.02
C THR A 160 -8.45 -9.48 -9.17
N SER A 161 -8.81 -9.19 -10.43
CA SER A 161 -8.29 -9.95 -11.56
C SER A 161 -6.83 -9.57 -11.85
N GLN A 162 -5.91 -10.53 -11.80
CA GLN A 162 -4.59 -10.39 -12.42
C GLN A 162 -4.78 -10.34 -13.94
N THR A 163 -4.72 -9.15 -14.52
CA THR A 163 -4.67 -9.00 -15.98
C THR A 163 -3.37 -8.31 -16.35
N ASP A 164 -2.50 -9.03 -17.05
CA ASP A 164 -1.32 -8.47 -17.73
C ASP A 164 -1.69 -7.73 -19.03
N SER A 165 -2.96 -7.79 -19.44
CA SER A 165 -3.49 -7.12 -20.64
C SER A 165 -3.85 -5.65 -20.38
N ASP A 166 -3.34 -4.79 -21.27
CA ASP A 166 -3.47 -3.33 -21.30
C ASP A 166 -4.92 -2.81 -21.30
N ASP A 167 -5.08 -1.57 -20.81
CA ASP A 167 -6.25 -0.70 -20.94
C ASP A 167 -7.50 -0.99 -20.10
N ARG A 168 -7.34 -1.45 -18.87
CA ARG A 168 -8.41 -1.23 -17.87
C ARG A 168 -8.36 0.20 -17.33
N ILE A 169 -9.16 1.09 -17.92
CA ILE A 169 -9.55 2.36 -17.29
C ILE A 169 -10.06 2.01 -15.90
N GLY A 170 -9.40 2.53 -14.86
CA GLY A 170 -9.85 2.34 -13.48
C GLY A 170 -11.31 2.76 -13.35
N ILE A 171 -12.13 1.93 -12.72
CA ILE A 171 -13.52 2.30 -12.45
C ILE A 171 -13.45 3.47 -11.47
N GLU A 172 -13.80 4.66 -11.95
CA GLU A 172 -13.94 5.84 -11.10
C GLU A 172 -15.05 5.54 -10.10
N MET A 173 -14.70 5.54 -8.82
CA MET A 173 -15.62 5.22 -7.74
C MET A 173 -15.85 6.48 -6.91
N SER A 174 -17.10 6.91 -6.82
CA SER A 174 -17.47 7.91 -5.81
C SER A 174 -17.20 7.34 -4.41
N GLU A 175 -16.97 8.21 -3.43
CA GLU A 175 -16.77 7.79 -2.03
C GLU A 175 -17.93 6.91 -1.52
N GLU A 176 -19.14 7.20 -1.98
CA GLU A 176 -20.37 6.45 -1.68
C GLU A 176 -20.31 5.02 -2.23
N HIS A 177 -19.72 4.79 -3.41
CA HIS A 177 -19.54 3.46 -3.99
C HIS A 177 -18.47 2.63 -3.27
N LEU A 178 -17.43 3.27 -2.72
CA LEU A 178 -16.45 2.60 -1.85
C LEU A 178 -17.04 2.19 -0.50
N ILE A 179 -18.10 2.88 -0.08
CA ILE A 179 -18.82 2.65 1.18
C ILE A 179 -20.08 1.78 0.95
N ALA A 180 -20.44 1.48 -0.30
CA ALA A 180 -21.68 0.80 -0.66
C ALA A 180 -21.81 -0.60 0.00
N GLU A 181 -22.73 -0.62 0.97
CA GLU A 181 -23.50 -1.64 1.71
C GLU A 181 -23.04 -3.09 1.92
N ASN A 182 -22.01 -3.62 1.24
CA ASN A 182 -21.63 -5.04 1.38
C ASN A 182 -20.15 -5.27 1.70
N VAL A 183 -19.39 -4.23 2.05
CA VAL A 183 -17.96 -4.34 2.37
C VAL A 183 -17.70 -3.87 3.79
N VAL A 184 -17.17 -4.77 4.63
CA VAL A 184 -16.71 -4.39 5.97
C VAL A 184 -15.32 -3.80 5.85
N LEU A 185 -15.26 -2.48 5.81
CA LEU A 185 -14.02 -1.74 5.95
C LEU A 185 -13.55 -1.82 7.42
N VAL A 186 -12.28 -2.14 7.63
CA VAL A 186 -11.67 -2.26 8.96
C VAL A 186 -10.86 -1.01 9.28
N GLY A 187 -10.87 -0.60 10.55
CA GLY A 187 -10.10 0.54 11.06
C GLY A 187 -10.95 1.62 11.71
N PRO A 188 -10.30 2.59 12.38
CA PRO A 188 -11.00 3.76 12.90
C PRO A 188 -11.52 4.64 11.75
N SER A 189 -12.50 5.51 11.99
CA SER A 189 -12.99 6.43 10.94
C SER A 189 -12.01 7.60 10.73
N PRO A 190 -11.70 8.04 9.49
CA PRO A 190 -12.04 7.38 8.23
C PRO A 190 -11.22 6.08 8.05
N LYS A 191 -11.86 5.04 7.50
CA LYS A 191 -11.31 3.67 7.40
C LYS A 191 -10.28 3.50 6.26
N ARG A 192 -9.34 4.45 6.18
CA ARG A 192 -8.34 4.60 5.12
C ARG A 192 -7.03 5.07 5.73
N TRP A 193 -5.92 4.64 5.14
CA TRP A 193 -4.57 5.02 5.56
C TRP A 193 -3.84 5.67 4.40
N TYR A 194 -3.41 6.90 4.59
CA TYR A 194 -2.59 7.59 3.60
C TYR A 194 -1.25 6.86 3.39
N LEU A 195 -0.83 6.72 2.13
CA LEU A 195 0.46 6.16 1.74
C LEU A 195 1.47 7.25 1.38
N THR A 196 1.21 7.97 0.29
CA THR A 196 2.13 8.93 -0.32
C THR A 196 1.37 9.82 -1.32
N SER A 197 1.90 11.00 -1.63
CA SER A 197 1.41 11.89 -2.67
C SER A 197 2.23 11.72 -3.95
N ASN A 198 1.66 12.05 -5.12
CA ASN A 198 2.50 12.30 -6.30
C ASN A 198 3.33 13.57 -6.10
N VAL A 199 4.25 13.81 -7.04
CA VAL A 199 4.92 15.10 -7.20
C VAL A 199 4.11 15.94 -8.18
N GLN A 200 3.88 17.21 -7.82
CA GLN A 200 3.07 18.13 -8.61
C GLN A 200 3.65 18.34 -10.02
N ALA A 201 2.76 18.34 -11.02
CA ALA A 201 3.07 18.69 -12.42
C ALA A 201 4.25 17.92 -13.05
N GLN A 202 4.53 16.71 -12.57
CA GLN A 202 5.62 15.90 -13.10
C GLN A 202 5.21 15.27 -14.44
N ILE A 203 5.98 15.57 -15.50
CA ILE A 203 5.74 15.06 -16.86
C ILE A 203 6.11 13.56 -16.96
N TYR A 204 7.09 13.13 -16.16
CA TYR A 204 7.56 11.74 -16.13
C TYR A 204 6.87 10.93 -15.04
N ASP A 205 6.76 9.62 -15.27
CA ASP A 205 6.31 8.68 -14.25
C ASP A 205 7.29 8.67 -13.07
N SER A 206 6.76 8.80 -11.86
CA SER A 206 7.46 8.59 -10.61
C SER A 206 7.24 7.17 -10.12
N GLU A 207 8.28 6.56 -9.55
CA GLU A 207 8.19 5.27 -8.87
C GLU A 207 8.34 5.48 -7.37
N GLN A 208 7.36 4.99 -6.61
CA GLN A 208 7.26 5.17 -5.17
C GLN A 208 7.15 3.82 -4.49
N ALA A 209 7.86 3.67 -3.37
CA ALA A 209 7.83 2.49 -2.53
C ALA A 209 7.46 2.90 -1.10
N VAL A 210 6.39 2.32 -0.56
CA VAL A 210 5.96 2.55 0.83
C VAL A 210 5.98 1.21 1.55
N PHE A 211 6.86 1.08 2.54
CA PHE A 211 7.03 -0.13 3.31
C PHE A 211 6.47 0.05 4.72
N TRP A 212 5.49 -0.78 5.08
CA TRP A 212 4.86 -0.78 6.39
C TRP A 212 5.21 -2.06 7.13
N PHE A 213 5.84 -1.90 8.29
CA PHE A 213 6.30 -3.01 9.12
C PHE A 213 5.50 -3.03 10.42
N ARG A 214 5.25 -4.23 10.95
CA ARG A 214 4.52 -4.38 12.22
C ARG A 214 5.21 -3.66 13.37
N ASP A 215 6.54 -3.67 13.39
CA ASP A 215 7.34 -3.01 14.42
C ASP A 215 7.79 -1.60 14.01
N SER A 216 7.18 -1.02 12.97
CA SER A 216 7.41 0.40 12.62
C SER A 216 7.10 1.30 13.82
N HIS A 217 7.95 2.32 14.02
CA HIS A 217 7.69 3.35 15.02
C HIS A 217 6.39 4.09 14.73
N CYS A 218 5.71 4.52 15.79
CA CYS A 218 4.50 5.32 15.67
C CYS A 218 4.78 6.63 14.91
N ALA A 219 3.87 6.99 14.02
CA ALA A 219 3.87 8.30 13.37
C ALA A 219 3.84 9.43 14.44
N GLU A 220 4.56 10.52 14.20
CA GLU A 220 4.57 11.67 15.11
C GLU A 220 3.20 12.37 15.10
N GLU A 221 2.83 13.12 16.15
CA GLU A 221 1.53 13.79 16.24
C GLU A 221 1.20 14.70 15.03
N ALA A 222 2.24 15.23 14.37
CA ALA A 222 2.10 16.05 13.16
C ALA A 222 1.53 15.26 11.95
N ASP A 223 1.76 13.95 11.87
CA ASP A 223 1.30 13.09 10.78
C ASP A 223 -0.24 12.91 10.79
N LEU A 224 -0.86 12.95 11.97
CA LEU A 224 -2.31 12.73 12.14
C LEU A 224 -3.17 13.80 11.43
N ARG A 225 -2.65 15.02 11.21
CA ARG A 225 -3.40 16.14 10.61
C ARG A 225 -3.89 15.86 9.18
N TRP A 226 -3.21 14.98 8.44
CA TRP A 226 -3.61 14.58 7.08
C TRP A 226 -4.25 13.20 6.98
N GLY A 227 -4.61 12.60 8.13
CA GLY A 227 -5.03 11.21 8.16
C GLY A 227 -3.88 10.24 7.83
N ARG A 228 -2.62 10.70 7.94
CA ARG A 228 -1.47 9.78 7.96
C ARG A 228 -1.54 9.05 9.30
N ARG A 229 -2.00 7.83 9.18
CA ARG A 229 -2.15 6.92 10.31
C ARG A 229 -0.91 6.07 10.45
N ASN A 230 -0.80 5.49 11.63
CA ASN A 230 0.31 4.64 11.95
C ASN A 230 0.31 3.39 11.03
N ALA A 231 1.40 3.23 10.27
CA ALA A 231 1.69 2.05 9.47
C ALA A 231 1.56 0.75 10.28
N ARG A 232 2.01 0.78 11.54
CA ARG A 232 1.92 -0.34 12.47
C ARG A 232 0.47 -0.73 12.75
N GLU A 233 -0.41 0.24 13.00
CA GLU A 233 -1.84 -0.03 13.26
C GLU A 233 -2.49 -0.73 12.06
N PHE A 234 -2.15 -0.31 10.84
CA PHE A 234 -2.65 -0.96 9.63
C PHE A 234 -2.26 -2.44 9.59
N VAL A 235 -0.96 -2.74 9.81
CA VAL A 235 -0.45 -4.11 9.79
C VAL A 235 -1.03 -4.96 10.92
N GLU A 236 -1.21 -4.40 12.12
CA GLU A 236 -1.78 -5.09 13.28
C GLU A 236 -3.28 -5.42 13.10
N LEU A 237 -4.03 -4.62 12.32
CA LEU A 237 -5.45 -4.85 12.08
C LEU A 237 -5.75 -5.93 11.03
N LEU A 238 -4.76 -6.28 10.19
CA LEU A 238 -4.91 -7.29 9.16
C LEU A 238 -5.08 -8.69 9.76
N LYS A 239 -6.07 -9.42 9.25
CA LYS A 239 -6.36 -10.80 9.63
C LYS A 239 -6.34 -11.74 8.42
N PRO A 240 -6.18 -13.05 8.64
CA PRO A 240 -6.50 -14.06 7.63
C PRO A 240 -7.86 -13.79 6.97
N GLY A 241 -7.91 -13.92 5.65
CA GLY A 241 -9.11 -13.66 4.85
C GLY A 241 -9.29 -12.21 4.38
N ASP A 242 -8.63 -11.24 5.03
CA ASP A 242 -8.71 -9.84 4.62
C ASP A 242 -8.05 -9.60 3.26
N ARG A 243 -8.44 -8.50 2.60
CA ARG A 243 -7.84 -7.99 1.38
C ARG A 243 -7.34 -6.57 1.62
N ILE A 244 -6.25 -6.21 0.94
CA ILE A 244 -5.71 -4.86 0.94
C ILE A 244 -6.07 -4.21 -0.39
N THR A 245 -6.59 -2.99 -0.33
CA THR A 245 -6.92 -2.19 -1.52
C THR A 245 -6.07 -0.94 -1.58
N LEU A 246 -5.49 -0.68 -2.75
CA LEU A 246 -4.81 0.56 -3.11
C LEU A 246 -5.79 1.48 -3.85
N VAL A 247 -5.99 2.67 -3.32
CA VAL A 247 -6.86 3.71 -3.88
C VAL A 247 -6.01 4.87 -4.36
N ALA A 248 -6.20 5.28 -5.62
CA ALA A 248 -5.64 6.50 -6.17
C ALA A 248 -6.67 7.62 -6.04
N ARG A 249 -6.24 8.80 -5.61
CA ARG A 249 -7.12 9.96 -5.40
C ARG A 249 -6.58 11.20 -6.09
N ALA A 250 -7.52 12.06 -6.47
CA ALA A 250 -7.26 13.43 -6.92
C ALA A 250 -8.31 14.38 -6.33
N LYS A 251 -7.93 15.64 -6.09
CA LYS A 251 -8.82 16.69 -5.61
C LYS A 251 -8.57 17.99 -6.35
N TYR A 252 -9.63 18.77 -6.49
CA TYR A 252 -9.78 20.02 -7.23
C TYR A 252 -9.81 19.89 -8.75
N ALA A 253 -10.47 20.87 -9.36
CA ALA A 253 -10.57 20.97 -10.80
C ALA A 253 -9.17 21.21 -11.37
N GLY A 254 -8.76 20.35 -12.31
CA GLY A 254 -7.44 20.41 -12.93
C GLY A 254 -6.48 19.33 -12.46
N TRP A 255 -6.82 18.55 -11.43
CA TRP A 255 -5.97 17.44 -10.96
C TRP A 255 -6.42 16.10 -11.50
N GLU A 256 -5.43 15.26 -11.81
CA GLU A 256 -5.62 13.90 -12.27
C GLU A 256 -4.50 13.02 -11.71
N ASN A 257 -4.86 11.90 -11.08
CA ASN A 257 -3.90 10.90 -10.64
C ASN A 257 -3.82 9.78 -11.68
N GLY A 258 -2.73 9.74 -12.44
CA GLY A 258 -2.48 8.73 -13.45
C GLY A 258 -1.61 7.60 -12.91
N VAL A 259 -2.19 6.42 -12.66
CA VAL A 259 -1.47 5.23 -12.23
C VAL A 259 -1.16 4.35 -13.42
N LYS A 260 0.11 3.97 -13.62
CA LYS A 260 0.56 3.12 -14.73
C LYS A 260 0.67 1.66 -14.35
N CYS A 261 1.24 1.41 -13.17
CA CYS A 261 1.23 0.09 -12.55
C CYS A 261 1.38 0.22 -11.04
N ALA A 262 0.93 -0.80 -10.32
CA ALA A 262 1.18 -0.91 -8.89
C ALA A 262 1.27 -2.37 -8.48
N ALA A 263 1.95 -2.62 -7.38
CA ALA A 263 1.96 -3.90 -6.70
C ALA A 263 1.81 -3.72 -5.19
N VAL A 264 1.15 -4.69 -4.57
CA VAL A 264 1.08 -4.85 -3.13
C VAL A 264 1.69 -6.20 -2.79
N GLU A 265 2.70 -6.18 -1.93
CA GLU A 265 3.33 -7.38 -1.38
C GLU A 265 2.98 -7.49 0.11
N VAL A 266 2.48 -8.65 0.53
CA VAL A 266 2.16 -8.95 1.92
C VAL A 266 3.13 -10.02 2.40
N PHE A 267 3.90 -9.70 3.44
CA PHE A 267 4.83 -10.60 4.08
C PHE A 267 4.20 -11.16 5.36
N TYR A 268 4.29 -12.47 5.56
CA TYR A 268 3.64 -13.15 6.68
C TYR A 268 4.44 -14.37 7.16
N SER A 269 4.32 -14.64 8.45
CA SER A 269 4.75 -15.92 9.02
C SER A 269 3.60 -16.93 8.99
N VAL A 270 3.94 -18.21 8.88
CA VAL A 270 3.04 -19.37 8.97
C VAL A 270 3.25 -20.14 10.26
#